data_AF-A0A6I5NBQ6-F1
#
_entry.id   AF-A0A6I5NBQ6-F1
#
_cell.length_a   1.000
_cell.length_b   1.000
_cell.length_c   1.000
_cell.angle_alpha   90.00
_cell.angle_beta   90.00
_cell.angle_gamma   90.00
#
_symmetry.space_group_name_H-M   'P 1'
#
loop_
_entity.id
_entity.type
_entity.pdbx_description
1 polymer ?
#
loop_
_entity_poly.entity_id
_entity_poly.type
_entity_poly.pdbx_seq_one_letter_code
_entity_poly.pdbx_strand_id
1 'polypeptide(L)'
;LNMNLSDAVFPRSQIETFVNKSLIPKVFVPILPLPLSRFELGQYAPQASDYAARLVKLGQALAETGLFPPGFQLAQVIPRRSYRDIVDLLVNGRTGVSYGFVAYLEPPQYLGEIEISAADWAGLTAVEGYSAEELRQNAQGRRYLRLVGETGEAGDRYRQIPDVWLVSSRSGANKTDLDQSRDVLRVGLTTQLILQLPAGLAVGTADIKPSYDIYVMVAIALAAALYLPHLVEAGAPLVHFHGYPAADWFTEQAAWAGVENPSVPCGTYESGAFNFLNIARLRDRADLRLAALIEPDHGTNILADDLDYLLERLQTGCQQGQVELGGKQFSSLLQ
;
A
#
# COMPACT_ATOMS: atom_id res chain seq x y z
N LEU A 1 1.59 16.06 -16.63
CA LEU A 1 2.37 14.82 -16.50
C LEU A 1 1.44 13.79 -15.88
N ASN A 2 1.03 12.73 -16.60
CA ASN A 2 0.46 11.57 -15.91
C ASN A 2 1.65 10.83 -15.29
N MET A 3 1.75 10.84 -13.96
CA MET A 3 2.81 10.13 -13.24
C MET A 3 2.54 8.62 -13.13
N ASN A 4 1.37 8.17 -13.59
CA ASN A 4 1.01 6.77 -13.67
C ASN A 4 1.45 6.23 -15.03
N LEU A 5 2.23 5.15 -15.05
CA LEU A 5 2.55 4.39 -16.26
C LEU A 5 1.40 3.49 -16.73
N SER A 6 0.19 3.71 -16.22
CA SER A 6 -0.97 2.98 -16.71
C SER A 6 -1.31 3.54 -18.10
N ASP A 7 -0.85 2.86 -19.14
CA ASP A 7 -1.19 3.12 -20.54
C ASP A 7 -2.64 2.71 -20.84
N ALA A 8 -3.59 3.14 -20.02
CA ALA A 8 -5.01 2.83 -20.20
C ALA A 8 -5.52 3.54 -21.45
N VAL A 9 -5.90 2.74 -22.45
CA VAL A 9 -6.47 3.22 -23.71
C VAL A 9 -7.96 2.95 -23.68
N PHE A 10 -8.76 4.02 -23.71
CA PHE A 10 -10.21 3.93 -23.75
C PHE A 10 -10.71 4.07 -25.19
N PRO A 11 -11.55 3.14 -25.69
CA PRO A 11 -12.24 3.35 -26.95
C PRO A 11 -13.19 4.55 -26.81
N ARG A 12 -13.46 5.23 -27.93
CA ARG A 12 -14.34 6.43 -27.93
C ARG A 12 -15.73 6.16 -27.33
N SER A 13 -16.23 4.93 -27.46
CA SER A 13 -17.51 4.51 -26.86
C SER A 13 -17.51 4.52 -25.33
N GLN A 14 -16.35 4.49 -24.67
CA GLN A 14 -16.21 4.49 -23.21
C GLN A 14 -15.86 5.88 -22.65
N ILE A 15 -16.01 6.95 -23.44
CA ILE A 15 -15.60 8.30 -23.02
C ILE A 15 -16.32 8.77 -21.75
N GLU A 16 -17.61 8.47 -21.60
CA GLU A 16 -18.38 8.83 -20.40
C GLU A 16 -17.86 8.10 -19.15
N THR A 17 -17.59 6.81 -19.28
CA THR A 17 -16.98 6.01 -18.20
C THR A 17 -15.60 6.56 -17.84
N PHE A 18 -14.75 6.83 -18.83
CA PHE A 18 -13.43 7.44 -18.60
C PHE A 18 -13.55 8.78 -17.87
N VAL A 19 -14.45 9.66 -18.30
CA VAL A 19 -14.64 10.97 -17.68
C VAL A 19 -15.08 10.82 -16.22
N ASN A 20 -16.09 9.99 -15.95
CA ASN A 20 -16.68 9.86 -14.63
C ASN A 20 -15.83 9.04 -13.65
N LYS A 21 -15.14 8.00 -14.14
CA LYS A 21 -14.40 7.05 -13.30
C LYS A 21 -12.91 7.33 -13.22
N SER A 22 -12.34 8.12 -14.13
CA SER A 22 -10.90 8.38 -14.17
C SER A 22 -10.57 9.87 -14.18
N LEU A 23 -11.04 10.62 -15.17
CA LEU A 23 -10.65 12.02 -15.32
C LEU A 23 -11.13 12.89 -14.15
N ILE A 24 -12.42 12.86 -13.83
CA ILE A 24 -13.00 13.68 -12.76
C ILE A 24 -12.31 13.35 -11.42
N PRO A 25 -12.25 12.09 -10.95
CA PRO A 25 -11.57 11.78 -9.69
C PRO A 25 -10.11 12.26 -9.63
N LYS A 26 -9.33 12.09 -10.71
CA LYS A 26 -7.92 12.54 -10.76
C LYS A 26 -7.75 14.05 -10.76
N VAL A 27 -8.71 14.80 -11.27
CA VAL A 27 -8.68 16.27 -11.25
C VAL A 27 -9.06 16.81 -9.86
N PHE A 28 -10.02 16.17 -9.18
CA PHE A 28 -10.51 16.64 -7.90
C PHE A 28 -9.62 16.24 -6.71
N VAL A 29 -8.88 15.14 -6.81
CA VAL A 29 -7.98 14.69 -5.74
C VAL A 29 -6.54 15.12 -6.07
N PRO A 30 -5.94 16.06 -5.32
CA PRO A 30 -4.58 16.50 -5.60
C PRO A 30 -3.54 15.47 -5.12
N ILE A 31 -2.50 15.23 -5.92
CA ILE A 31 -1.31 14.50 -5.46
C ILE A 31 -0.54 15.44 -4.52
N LEU A 32 -0.65 15.20 -3.23
CA LEU A 32 0.11 15.94 -2.22
C LEU A 32 0.97 14.96 -1.42
N PRO A 33 2.31 15.00 -1.55
CA PRO A 33 3.16 14.21 -0.70
C PRO A 33 2.90 14.56 0.77
N LEU A 34 2.79 13.53 1.59
CA LEU A 34 2.78 13.64 3.05
C LEU A 34 3.97 14.50 3.52
N PRO A 35 3.73 15.68 4.13
CA PRO A 35 4.82 16.48 4.66
C PRO A 35 5.41 15.79 5.89
N LEU A 36 6.73 15.93 6.08
CA LEU A 36 7.44 15.32 7.22
C LEU A 36 6.87 15.75 8.58
N SER A 37 6.23 16.92 8.65
CA SER A 37 5.55 17.43 9.85
C SER A 37 4.35 16.59 10.30
N ARG A 38 3.87 15.63 9.48
CA ARG A 38 2.84 14.66 9.86
C ARG A 38 3.39 13.46 10.61
N PHE A 39 4.71 13.30 10.66
CA PHE A 39 5.36 12.19 11.32
C PHE A 39 6.03 12.64 12.60
N GLU A 40 5.93 11.80 13.62
CA GLU A 40 6.95 11.75 14.65
C GLU A 40 8.22 11.13 14.06
N LEU A 41 9.35 11.84 14.17
CA LEU A 41 10.60 11.41 13.57
C LEU A 41 11.44 10.66 14.60
N GLY A 42 12.00 9.53 14.17
CA GLY A 42 12.92 8.72 14.96
C GLY A 42 14.06 8.16 14.13
N GLN A 43 14.87 7.33 14.76
CA GLN A 43 15.92 6.55 14.10
C GLN A 43 15.78 5.08 14.47
N TYR A 44 16.26 4.20 13.58
CA TYR A 44 16.38 2.76 13.83
C TYR A 44 17.64 2.21 13.14
N ALA A 45 17.99 0.96 13.42
CA ALA A 45 19.15 0.29 12.82
C ALA A 45 18.67 -0.74 11.78
N PRO A 46 18.60 -0.40 10.47
CA PRO A 46 18.13 -1.31 9.44
C PRO A 46 18.93 -2.62 9.38
N GLN A 47 20.24 -2.55 9.66
CA GLN A 47 21.15 -3.70 9.63
C GLN A 47 20.83 -4.77 10.69
N ALA A 48 20.10 -4.39 11.75
CA ALA A 48 19.66 -5.31 12.80
C ALA A 48 18.20 -5.76 12.61
N SER A 49 17.54 -5.34 11.52
CA SER A 49 16.14 -5.66 11.24
C SER A 49 16.04 -6.76 10.19
N ASP A 50 15.46 -7.90 10.59
CA ASP A 50 15.16 -8.99 9.66
C ASP A 50 14.21 -8.55 8.53
N TYR A 51 13.24 -7.68 8.83
CA TYR A 51 12.30 -7.16 7.83
C TYR A 51 13.00 -6.27 6.80
N ALA A 52 13.97 -5.45 7.22
CA ALA A 52 14.78 -4.67 6.30
C ALA A 52 15.61 -5.57 5.36
N ALA A 53 16.20 -6.65 5.90
CA ALA A 53 16.92 -7.63 5.09
C ALA A 53 15.99 -8.36 4.10
N ARG A 54 14.78 -8.74 4.53
CA ARG A 54 13.76 -9.35 3.66
C ARG A 54 13.29 -8.40 2.57
N LEU A 55 13.13 -7.11 2.86
CA LEU A 55 12.80 -6.10 1.86
C LEU A 55 13.87 -5.98 0.77
N VAL A 56 15.15 -5.98 1.16
CA VAL A 56 16.27 -5.96 0.21
C VAL A 56 16.27 -7.23 -0.65
N LYS A 57 16.08 -8.41 -0.04
CA LYS A 57 15.94 -9.70 -0.77
C LYS A 57 14.78 -9.65 -1.77
N LEU A 58 13.61 -9.16 -1.35
CA LEU A 58 12.42 -8.98 -2.20
C LEU A 58 12.75 -8.11 -3.41
N GLY A 59 13.34 -6.94 -3.19
CA GLY A 59 13.74 -6.03 -4.27
C GLY A 59 14.68 -6.69 -5.28
N GLN A 60 15.77 -7.30 -4.79
CA GLN A 60 16.77 -7.98 -5.63
C GLN A 60 16.17 -9.11 -6.46
N ALA A 61 15.33 -9.95 -5.86
CA ALA A 61 14.68 -11.06 -6.55
C ALA A 61 13.67 -10.61 -7.62
N LEU A 62 13.15 -9.38 -7.52
CA LEU A 62 12.25 -8.80 -8.51
C LEU A 62 12.98 -8.10 -9.66
N ALA A 63 14.32 -7.97 -9.62
CA ALA A 63 15.10 -7.30 -10.66
C ALA A 63 14.85 -7.87 -12.07
N GLU A 64 14.80 -9.20 -12.18
CA GLU A 64 14.65 -9.91 -13.46
C GLU A 64 13.22 -9.84 -14.03
N THR A 65 12.24 -9.46 -13.21
CA THR A 65 10.83 -9.38 -13.66
C THR A 65 10.56 -8.18 -14.56
N GLY A 66 11.40 -7.14 -14.50
CA GLY A 66 11.17 -5.89 -15.22
C GLY A 66 10.00 -5.04 -14.69
N LEU A 67 9.33 -5.45 -13.62
CA LEU A 67 8.18 -4.73 -13.03
C LEU A 67 8.55 -3.41 -12.35
N PHE A 68 9.85 -3.18 -12.09
CA PHE A 68 10.36 -1.98 -11.44
C PHE A 68 11.39 -1.29 -12.35
N PRO A 69 10.93 -0.59 -13.40
CA PRO A 69 11.83 0.07 -14.33
C PRO A 69 12.65 1.15 -13.60
N PRO A 70 13.89 1.42 -14.05
CA PRO A 70 14.73 2.43 -13.43
C PRO A 70 14.02 3.77 -13.43
N GLY A 71 14.02 4.43 -12.27
CA GLY A 71 13.54 5.80 -12.16
C GLY A 71 14.41 6.76 -12.98
N PHE A 72 13.87 7.92 -13.34
CA PHE A 72 14.64 8.98 -13.98
C PHE A 72 14.63 10.25 -13.14
N GLN A 73 15.68 11.05 -13.29
CA GLN A 73 15.71 12.39 -12.69
C GLN A 73 14.84 13.33 -13.52
N LEU A 74 13.95 14.07 -12.87
CA LEU A 74 13.05 15.04 -13.53
C LEU A 74 13.83 16.10 -14.33
N ALA A 75 15.00 16.48 -13.83
CA ALA A 75 15.88 17.44 -14.48
C ALA A 75 16.42 16.96 -15.84
N GLN A 76 16.47 15.64 -16.08
CA GLN A 76 16.99 15.03 -17.29
C GLN A 76 15.94 14.89 -18.40
N VAL A 77 14.66 14.74 -18.04
CA VAL A 77 13.54 14.59 -18.99
C VAL A 77 12.81 15.89 -19.30
N ILE A 78 12.93 16.91 -18.44
CA ILE A 78 12.27 18.21 -18.64
C ILE A 78 13.33 19.25 -19.02
N PRO A 79 13.55 19.49 -20.34
CA PRO A 79 14.67 20.32 -20.79
C PRO A 79 14.50 21.81 -20.44
N ARG A 80 13.25 22.30 -20.33
CA ARG A 80 12.96 23.71 -20.05
C ARG A 80 12.97 24.01 -18.55
N ARG A 81 13.78 24.99 -18.15
CA ARG A 81 13.90 25.43 -16.74
C ARG A 81 12.57 25.88 -16.13
N SER A 82 11.78 26.70 -16.82
CA SER A 82 10.48 27.16 -16.31
C SER A 82 9.49 26.01 -16.05
N TYR A 83 9.56 24.93 -16.81
CA TYR A 83 8.72 23.75 -16.57
C TYR A 83 9.26 22.90 -15.44
N ARG A 84 10.59 22.86 -15.25
CA ARG A 84 11.21 22.27 -14.05
C ARG A 84 10.77 23.01 -12.79
N ASP A 85 10.80 24.34 -12.78
CA ASP A 85 10.38 25.12 -11.60
C ASP A 85 8.91 24.84 -11.22
N ILE A 86 8.01 24.70 -12.20
CA ILE A 86 6.60 24.31 -11.98
C ILE A 86 6.50 22.88 -11.46
N VAL A 87 7.24 21.95 -12.05
CA VAL A 87 7.23 20.54 -11.64
C VAL A 87 7.82 20.38 -10.24
N ASP A 88 8.91 21.07 -9.92
CA ASP A 88 9.56 21.07 -8.61
C ASP A 88 8.62 21.57 -7.51
N LEU A 89 7.79 22.58 -7.82
CA LEU A 89 6.69 23.02 -6.94
C LEU A 89 5.64 21.92 -6.76
N LEU A 90 5.23 21.22 -7.83
CA LEU A 90 4.23 20.15 -7.79
C LEU A 90 4.72 18.88 -7.06
N VAL A 91 5.99 18.51 -7.24
CA VAL A 91 6.58 17.32 -6.60
C VAL A 91 7.24 17.61 -5.26
N ASN A 92 7.04 18.82 -4.71
CA ASN A 92 7.55 19.29 -3.43
C ASN A 92 9.08 19.06 -3.28
N GLY A 93 9.84 19.48 -4.29
CA GLY A 93 11.30 19.39 -4.33
C GLY A 93 11.86 17.96 -4.34
N ARG A 94 11.12 16.97 -4.88
CA ARG A 94 11.66 15.64 -5.21
C ARG A 94 12.33 15.69 -6.58
N THR A 95 13.49 15.05 -6.73
CA THR A 95 14.33 15.17 -7.93
C THR A 95 14.16 14.00 -8.93
N GLY A 96 13.46 12.94 -8.56
CA GLY A 96 13.26 11.75 -9.38
C GLY A 96 11.84 11.18 -9.35
N VAL A 97 11.46 10.50 -10.44
CA VAL A 97 10.23 9.72 -10.55
C VAL A 97 10.61 8.25 -10.42
N SER A 98 9.93 7.53 -9.53
CA SER A 98 10.15 6.10 -9.33
C SER A 98 8.81 5.39 -9.38
N TYR A 99 8.72 4.30 -10.12
CA TYR A 99 7.46 3.60 -10.37
C TYR A 99 7.27 2.46 -9.38
N GLY A 100 6.06 2.33 -8.85
CA GLY A 100 5.73 1.32 -7.84
C GLY A 100 6.36 1.55 -6.47
N PHE A 101 6.29 0.54 -5.62
CA PHE A 101 7.06 0.44 -4.38
C PHE A 101 7.28 -1.02 -3.99
N VAL A 102 8.28 -1.23 -3.13
CA VAL A 102 8.45 -2.48 -2.38
C VAL A 102 8.40 -2.15 -0.89
N ALA A 103 7.72 -2.99 -0.13
CA ALA A 103 7.58 -2.87 1.32
C ALA A 103 7.50 -4.25 1.96
N TYR A 104 7.76 -4.30 3.26
CA TYR A 104 7.57 -5.49 4.08
C TYR A 104 6.89 -5.07 5.37
N LEU A 105 5.70 -5.63 5.62
CA LEU A 105 4.93 -5.41 6.83
C LEU A 105 5.53 -6.23 7.96
N GLU A 106 5.71 -5.61 9.12
CA GLU A 106 6.01 -6.33 10.34
C GLU A 106 4.72 -6.94 10.92
N PRO A 107 4.79 -8.02 11.72
CA PRO A 107 3.66 -8.54 12.46
C PRO A 107 2.91 -7.42 13.21
N PRO A 108 1.57 -7.32 13.07
CA PRO A 108 0.79 -6.36 13.82
C PRO A 108 0.99 -6.52 15.33
N GLN A 109 1.14 -5.41 16.03
CA GLN A 109 1.40 -5.40 17.47
C GLN A 109 0.12 -5.07 18.24
N TYR A 110 -0.29 -6.01 19.09
CA TYR A 110 -1.48 -5.87 19.93
C TYR A 110 -1.08 -5.66 21.39
N LEU A 111 -1.80 -4.78 22.08
CA LEU A 111 -1.62 -4.54 23.51
C LEU A 111 -2.86 -5.04 24.26
N GLY A 112 -2.85 -6.34 24.60
CA GLY A 112 -3.99 -7.05 25.19
C GLY A 112 -4.72 -7.94 24.18
N GLU A 113 -5.96 -8.31 24.51
CA GLU A 113 -6.76 -9.24 23.70
C GLU A 113 -7.00 -8.70 22.28
N ILE A 114 -6.75 -9.57 21.28
CA ILE A 114 -6.96 -9.26 19.86
C ILE A 114 -8.44 -9.13 19.54
N GLU A 115 -9.27 -10.00 20.11
CA GLU A 115 -10.72 -10.01 19.94
C GLU A 115 -11.38 -10.12 21.31
N ILE A 116 -12.48 -9.40 21.51
CA ILE A 116 -13.21 -9.37 22.79
C ILE A 116 -14.66 -9.79 22.60
N SER A 117 -15.32 -10.17 23.69
CA SER A 117 -16.73 -10.54 23.66
C SER A 117 -17.65 -9.32 23.47
N ALA A 118 -18.90 -9.56 23.05
CA ALA A 118 -19.93 -8.52 23.00
C ALA A 118 -20.19 -7.88 24.38
N ALA A 119 -20.03 -8.65 25.47
CA ALA A 119 -20.19 -8.15 26.83
C ALA A 119 -19.05 -7.19 27.20
N ASP A 120 -17.81 -7.54 26.85
CA ASP A 120 -16.65 -6.66 27.07
C ASP A 120 -16.76 -5.38 26.23
N TRP A 121 -17.18 -5.51 24.96
CA TRP A 121 -17.47 -4.38 24.08
C TRP A 121 -18.48 -3.40 24.67
N ALA A 122 -19.55 -3.92 25.27
CA ALA A 122 -20.59 -3.13 25.91
C ALA A 122 -20.03 -2.27 27.07
N GLY A 123 -18.98 -2.75 27.75
CA GLY A 123 -18.29 -2.04 28.83
C GLY A 123 -17.23 -1.04 28.38
N LEU A 124 -16.88 -0.98 27.09
CA LEU A 124 -15.89 -0.03 26.57
C LEU A 124 -16.46 1.39 26.44
N THR A 125 -15.56 2.37 26.44
CA THR A 125 -15.91 3.80 26.31
C THR A 125 -15.96 4.24 24.84
N ALA A 126 -16.80 5.22 24.53
CA ALA A 126 -16.87 5.81 23.20
C ALA A 126 -15.59 6.61 22.87
N VAL A 127 -15.22 6.64 21.60
CA VAL A 127 -14.12 7.47 21.09
C VAL A 127 -14.69 8.77 20.52
N GLU A 128 -14.17 9.91 20.95
CA GLU A 128 -14.62 11.22 20.45
C GLU A 128 -14.52 11.31 18.93
N GLY A 129 -15.57 11.82 18.28
CA GLY A 129 -15.65 11.96 16.83
C GLY A 129 -16.05 10.70 16.05
N TYR A 130 -16.22 9.56 16.73
CA TYR A 130 -16.65 8.30 16.11
C TYR A 130 -17.96 7.78 16.70
N SER A 131 -18.66 6.95 15.92
CA SER A 131 -19.85 6.25 16.42
C SER A 131 -19.46 5.23 17.47
N ALA A 132 -20.12 5.27 18.64
CA ALA A 132 -19.95 4.26 19.68
C ALA A 132 -20.46 2.87 19.23
N GLU A 133 -21.22 2.77 18.14
CA GLU A 133 -21.61 1.48 17.57
C GLU A 133 -20.50 0.84 16.73
N GLU A 134 -19.56 1.64 16.23
CA GLU A 134 -18.49 1.20 15.32
C GLU A 134 -17.16 1.08 16.04
N LEU A 135 -16.81 2.06 16.87
CA LEU A 135 -15.50 2.20 17.49
C LEU A 135 -15.61 2.51 18.98
N ARG A 136 -14.91 1.73 19.80
CA ARG A 136 -14.81 1.96 21.25
C ARG A 136 -13.38 1.79 21.73
N GLN A 137 -13.09 2.20 22.96
CA GLN A 137 -11.77 2.07 23.56
C GLN A 137 -11.83 1.59 25.01
N ASN A 138 -10.80 0.84 25.41
CA ASN A 138 -10.59 0.39 26.78
C ASN A 138 -9.91 1.47 27.64
N ALA A 139 -9.73 1.18 28.93
CA ALA A 139 -9.11 2.11 29.89
C ALA A 139 -7.64 2.45 29.57
N GLN A 140 -6.95 1.59 28.82
CA GLN A 140 -5.58 1.80 28.35
C GLN A 140 -5.53 2.60 27.03
N GLY A 141 -6.67 3.02 26.49
CA GLY A 141 -6.76 3.76 25.23
C GLY A 141 -6.62 2.89 23.98
N ARG A 142 -6.62 1.56 24.09
CA ARG A 142 -6.66 0.67 22.92
C ARG A 142 -8.05 0.66 22.32
N ARG A 143 -8.10 0.80 21.00
CA ARG A 143 -9.33 0.91 20.24
C ARG A 143 -9.74 -0.45 19.70
N TYR A 144 -11.03 -0.70 19.70
CA TYR A 144 -11.66 -1.90 19.16
C TYR A 144 -12.68 -1.46 18.11
N LEU A 145 -12.72 -2.18 17.00
CA LEU A 145 -13.66 -1.98 15.90
C LEU A 145 -14.69 -3.12 15.90
N ARG A 146 -15.97 -2.77 15.78
CA ARG A 146 -17.04 -3.74 15.53
C ARG A 146 -17.06 -4.08 14.05
N LEU A 147 -16.75 -5.33 13.73
CA LEU A 147 -16.83 -5.91 12.40
C LEU A 147 -18.16 -6.65 12.28
N VAL A 148 -19.07 -6.09 11.48
CA VAL A 148 -20.40 -6.67 11.27
C VAL A 148 -20.28 -7.89 10.35
N GLY A 149 -20.79 -9.04 10.80
CA GLY A 149 -20.88 -10.23 9.97
C GLY A 149 -21.94 -10.05 8.86
N GLU A 150 -21.63 -10.44 7.62
CA GLU A 150 -22.60 -10.33 6.51
C GLU A 150 -23.66 -11.46 6.53
N THR A 151 -23.40 -12.54 7.26
CA THR A 151 -24.32 -13.68 7.43
C THR A 151 -24.46 -14.05 8.91
N GLY A 152 -25.69 -14.28 9.35
CA GLY A 152 -26.09 -14.46 10.76
C GLY A 152 -25.52 -15.68 11.49
N GLU A 153 -24.51 -16.35 10.94
CA GLU A 153 -23.84 -17.51 11.56
C GLU A 153 -22.62 -17.12 12.42
N ALA A 154 -21.88 -16.07 12.05
CA ALA A 154 -20.65 -15.67 12.75
C ALA A 154 -20.85 -14.54 13.78
N GLY A 155 -21.98 -13.84 13.74
CA GLY A 155 -22.25 -12.67 14.57
C GLY A 155 -21.25 -11.53 14.35
N ASP A 156 -21.40 -10.46 15.14
CA ASP A 156 -20.43 -9.37 15.12
C ASP A 156 -19.15 -9.76 15.84
N ARG A 157 -18.01 -9.31 15.32
CA ARG A 157 -16.69 -9.50 15.93
C ARG A 157 -16.15 -8.18 16.42
N TYR A 158 -15.47 -8.16 17.55
CA TYR A 158 -14.95 -6.94 18.16
C TYR A 158 -13.44 -7.02 18.25
N ARG A 159 -12.74 -6.48 17.26
CA ARG A 159 -11.29 -6.65 17.11
C ARG A 159 -10.52 -5.40 17.49
N GLN A 160 -9.41 -5.57 18.19
CA GLN A 160 -8.47 -4.51 18.50
C GLN A 160 -7.86 -3.97 17.20
N ILE A 161 -7.76 -2.65 17.10
CA ILE A 161 -6.93 -1.96 16.10
C ILE A 161 -5.47 -2.09 16.57
N PRO A 162 -4.61 -2.84 15.86
CA PRO A 162 -3.21 -3.01 16.25
C PRO A 162 -2.38 -1.77 15.91
N ASP A 163 -1.22 -1.70 16.53
CA ASP A 163 -0.12 -0.89 16.03
C ASP A 163 0.49 -1.62 14.82
N VAL A 164 0.61 -0.93 13.68
CA VAL A 164 1.17 -1.52 12.45
C VAL A 164 2.49 -0.86 12.10
N TRP A 165 3.46 -1.68 11.70
CA TRP A 165 4.77 -1.24 11.28
C TRP A 165 5.12 -1.84 9.92
N LEU A 166 5.87 -1.10 9.12
CA LEU A 166 6.40 -1.57 7.85
C LEU A 166 7.75 -0.95 7.55
N VAL A 167 8.59 -1.70 6.84
CA VAL A 167 9.76 -1.15 6.17
C VAL A 167 9.45 -0.95 4.69
N SER A 168 9.92 0.14 4.11
CA SER A 168 9.69 0.46 2.70
C SER A 168 10.88 1.17 2.07
N SER A 169 10.98 1.08 0.75
CA SER A 169 11.93 1.88 -0.02
C SER A 169 11.59 3.37 0.10
N ARG A 170 12.58 4.23 0.32
CA ARG A 170 12.42 5.68 0.17
C ARG A 170 12.03 6.04 -1.26
N SER A 171 11.39 7.18 -1.43
CA SER A 171 11.06 7.71 -2.75
C SER A 171 12.32 7.98 -3.58
N GLY A 172 12.31 7.56 -4.85
CA GLY A 172 13.44 7.76 -5.76
C GLY A 172 14.54 6.69 -5.66
N ALA A 173 14.48 5.76 -4.71
CA ALA A 173 15.44 4.66 -4.63
C ALA A 173 15.25 3.64 -5.77
N ASN A 174 16.34 2.94 -6.11
CA ASN A 174 16.29 1.78 -6.98
C ASN A 174 15.71 0.59 -6.21
N LYS A 175 14.47 0.22 -6.50
CA LYS A 175 13.73 -0.80 -5.73
C LYS A 175 14.33 -2.19 -5.82
N THR A 176 15.13 -2.44 -6.86
CA THR A 176 15.77 -3.73 -7.12
C THR A 176 17.20 -3.80 -6.61
N ASP A 177 17.73 -2.68 -6.11
CA ASP A 177 19.09 -2.55 -5.59
C ASP A 177 19.10 -1.52 -4.46
N LEU A 178 18.45 -1.87 -3.35
CA LEU A 178 18.29 -1.01 -2.19
C LEU A 178 19.54 -1.05 -1.30
N ASP A 179 20.10 0.12 -0.97
CA ASP A 179 21.08 0.22 0.11
C ASP A 179 20.36 0.18 1.46
N GLN A 180 20.48 -0.93 2.19
CA GLN A 180 19.85 -1.11 3.49
C GLN A 180 20.16 0.00 4.51
N SER A 181 21.34 0.61 4.43
CA SER A 181 21.77 1.68 5.36
C SER A 181 21.18 3.04 5.05
N ARG A 182 20.52 3.21 3.89
CA ARG A 182 20.06 4.51 3.39
C ARG A 182 18.65 4.49 2.84
N ASP A 183 18.32 3.49 2.04
CA ASP A 183 17.12 3.45 1.22
C ASP A 183 15.93 2.80 1.95
N VAL A 184 16.16 2.12 3.08
CA VAL A 184 15.10 1.43 3.84
C VAL A 184 14.64 2.29 5.00
N LEU A 185 13.40 2.76 4.93
CA LEU A 185 12.75 3.56 5.97
C LEU A 185 11.73 2.70 6.70
N ARG A 186 11.57 2.92 8.01
CA ARG A 186 10.56 2.24 8.82
C ARG A 186 9.44 3.21 9.16
N VAL A 187 8.20 2.79 8.94
CA VAL A 187 7.00 3.61 9.16
C VAL A 187 6.06 2.86 10.09
N GLY A 188 5.54 3.55 11.08
CA GLY A 188 4.59 3.02 12.05
C GLY A 188 3.30 3.83 12.08
N LEU A 189 2.18 3.16 12.29
CA LEU A 189 0.93 3.76 12.74
C LEU A 189 0.57 3.16 14.10
N THR A 190 0.70 3.98 15.14
CA THR A 190 0.27 3.66 16.51
C THR A 190 -0.92 4.57 16.88
N THR A 191 -0.74 5.51 17.80
CA THR A 191 -1.65 6.66 17.99
C THR A 191 -1.44 7.74 16.92
N GLN A 192 -0.26 7.78 16.31
CA GLN A 192 0.12 8.71 15.24
C GLN A 192 1.06 8.04 14.24
N LEU A 193 1.34 8.73 13.13
CA LEU A 193 2.33 8.27 12.17
C LEU A 193 3.74 8.54 12.68
N ILE A 194 4.60 7.52 12.61
CA ILE A 194 6.00 7.56 13.00
C ILE A 194 6.84 7.23 11.78
N LEU A 195 7.90 8.02 11.52
CA LEU A 195 8.89 7.75 10.49
C LEU A 195 10.26 7.61 11.14
N GLN A 196 10.85 6.42 11.02
CA GLN A 196 12.19 6.11 11.49
C GLN A 196 13.17 6.05 10.33
N LEU A 197 14.20 6.89 10.41
CA LEU A 197 15.31 6.93 9.45
C LEU A 197 16.43 5.98 9.90
N PRO A 198 17.25 5.46 8.97
CA PRO A 198 18.48 4.77 9.36
C PRO A 198 19.36 5.61 10.29
N ALA A 199 19.89 4.98 11.33
CA ALA A 199 20.76 5.62 12.32
C ALA A 199 21.96 6.31 11.63
N GLY A 200 22.27 7.52 12.06
CA GLY A 200 23.34 8.34 11.48
C GLY A 200 22.93 9.21 10.30
N LEU A 201 21.70 9.08 9.78
CA LEU A 201 21.18 10.00 8.77
C LEU A 201 20.52 11.21 9.43
N ALA A 202 20.88 12.40 8.95
CA ALA A 202 20.35 13.66 9.46
C ALA A 202 18.94 13.92 8.91
N VAL A 203 18.03 14.28 9.81
CA VAL A 203 16.70 14.79 9.47
C VAL A 203 16.88 16.08 8.67
N GLY A 204 16.59 16.05 7.36
CA GLY A 204 16.70 17.23 6.48
C GLY A 204 17.64 17.08 5.29
N THR A 205 18.36 15.95 5.14
CA THR A 205 18.97 15.64 3.84
C THR A 205 17.86 15.50 2.80
N ALA A 206 17.89 16.32 1.75
CA ALA A 206 16.80 16.48 0.76
C ALA A 206 16.37 15.18 0.07
N ASP A 207 17.18 14.13 0.15
CA ASP A 207 17.05 12.87 -0.58
C ASP A 207 16.38 11.73 0.22
N ILE A 208 15.99 11.95 1.48
CA ILE A 208 15.36 10.91 2.33
C ILE A 208 13.90 11.27 2.61
N LYS A 209 13.05 11.02 1.61
CA LYS A 209 11.59 11.18 1.71
C LYS A 209 10.92 9.81 1.59
N PRO A 210 9.90 9.50 2.40
CA PRO A 210 9.16 8.25 2.26
C PRO A 210 8.42 8.17 0.93
N SER A 211 7.95 6.97 0.59
CA SER A 211 7.06 6.75 -0.57
C SER A 211 5.86 7.71 -0.53
N TYR A 212 5.29 8.00 -1.70
CA TYR A 212 3.99 8.69 -1.75
C TYR A 212 2.87 7.80 -1.18
N ASP A 213 3.02 6.48 -1.32
CA ASP A 213 1.99 5.50 -1.00
C ASP A 213 1.96 5.06 0.47
N ILE A 214 2.50 5.85 1.41
CA ILE A 214 2.49 5.49 2.83
C ILE A 214 1.07 5.26 3.35
N TYR A 215 0.11 6.12 3.00
CA TYR A 215 -1.29 5.91 3.41
C TYR A 215 -1.86 4.61 2.83
N VAL A 216 -1.49 4.24 1.60
CA VAL A 216 -1.90 2.98 0.98
C VAL A 216 -1.32 1.80 1.74
N MET A 217 0.00 1.78 1.98
CA MET A 217 0.67 0.69 2.69
C MET A 217 0.11 0.50 4.11
N VAL A 218 -0.07 1.60 4.86
CA VAL A 218 -0.60 1.56 6.22
C VAL A 218 -2.07 1.12 6.22
N ALA A 219 -2.88 1.59 5.27
CA ALA A 219 -4.27 1.17 5.14
C ALA A 219 -4.40 -0.33 4.81
N ILE A 220 -3.54 -0.84 3.91
CA ILE A 220 -3.48 -2.28 3.60
C ILE A 220 -3.08 -3.07 4.84
N ALA A 221 -2.03 -2.66 5.55
CA ALA A 221 -1.56 -3.35 6.75
C ALA A 221 -2.65 -3.41 7.83
N LEU A 222 -3.33 -2.29 8.07
CA LEU A 222 -4.40 -2.21 9.05
C LEU A 222 -5.62 -3.05 8.64
N ALA A 223 -6.04 -2.96 7.37
CA ALA A 223 -7.17 -3.75 6.88
C ALA A 223 -6.87 -5.25 6.94
N ALA A 224 -5.66 -5.66 6.57
CA ALA A 224 -5.26 -7.07 6.64
C ALA A 224 -5.28 -7.56 8.08
N ALA A 225 -4.73 -6.79 9.03
CA ALA A 225 -4.76 -7.18 10.44
C ALA A 225 -6.20 -7.29 11.00
N LEU A 226 -7.14 -6.49 10.48
CA LEU A 226 -8.54 -6.52 10.90
C LEU A 226 -9.36 -7.63 10.23
N TYR A 227 -9.20 -7.85 8.93
CA TYR A 227 -10.08 -8.72 8.12
C TYR A 227 -9.42 -10.01 7.65
N LEU A 228 -8.11 -10.02 7.43
CA LEU A 228 -7.34 -11.16 6.90
C LEU A 228 -6.03 -11.35 7.70
N PRO A 229 -6.11 -11.54 9.03
CA PRO A 229 -4.93 -11.50 9.89
C PRO A 229 -3.89 -12.57 9.55
N HIS A 230 -4.33 -13.71 9.03
CA HIS A 230 -3.45 -14.80 8.59
C HIS A 230 -2.46 -14.37 7.49
N LEU A 231 -2.79 -13.34 6.69
CA LEU A 231 -1.87 -12.80 5.68
C LEU A 231 -0.71 -12.02 6.29
N VAL A 232 -0.84 -11.53 7.54
CA VAL A 232 0.12 -10.57 8.12
C VAL A 232 0.64 -10.95 9.49
N GLU A 233 0.14 -12.00 10.12
CA GLU A 233 0.55 -12.42 11.48
C GLU A 233 2.04 -12.75 11.60
N ALA A 234 2.68 -13.22 10.53
CA ALA A 234 4.12 -13.49 10.46
C ALA A 234 4.94 -12.33 9.84
N GLY A 235 4.28 -11.22 9.49
CA GLY A 235 4.81 -10.17 8.62
C GLY A 235 4.73 -10.58 7.15
N ALA A 236 4.55 -9.61 6.26
CA ALA A 236 4.10 -9.87 4.90
C ALA A 236 4.84 -9.01 3.86
N PRO A 237 5.29 -9.59 2.73
CA PRO A 237 5.75 -8.77 1.61
C PRO A 237 4.57 -8.00 0.98
N LEU A 238 4.83 -6.76 0.60
CA LEU A 238 3.88 -5.92 -0.11
C LEU A 238 4.59 -5.23 -1.27
N VAL A 239 4.05 -5.37 -2.47
CA VAL A 239 4.61 -4.72 -3.67
C VAL A 239 3.53 -3.97 -4.42
N HIS A 240 3.93 -2.90 -5.11
CA HIS A 240 3.08 -2.19 -6.06
C HIS A 240 3.84 -2.01 -7.36
N PHE A 241 3.21 -2.35 -8.49
CA PHE A 241 3.75 -2.09 -9.81
C PHE A 241 2.65 -1.52 -10.72
N HIS A 242 3.08 -0.78 -11.74
CA HIS A 242 2.18 -0.09 -12.66
C HIS A 242 1.74 -1.01 -13.80
N GLY A 243 1.05 -2.08 -13.43
CA GLY A 243 0.50 -3.09 -14.32
C GLY A 243 -0.61 -3.87 -13.62
N TYR A 244 -1.11 -4.90 -14.31
CA TYR A 244 -2.19 -5.73 -13.81
C TYR A 244 -1.88 -7.20 -14.08
N PRO A 245 -2.14 -8.12 -13.13
CA PRO A 245 -2.18 -9.54 -13.43
C PRO A 245 -3.35 -9.87 -14.34
N ALA A 246 -3.21 -10.90 -15.16
CA ALA A 246 -4.29 -11.52 -15.90
C ALA A 246 -5.24 -12.28 -14.96
N ALA A 247 -6.53 -12.40 -15.31
CA ALA A 247 -7.49 -13.13 -14.49
C ALA A 247 -7.11 -14.60 -14.26
N ASP A 248 -6.53 -15.25 -15.27
CA ASP A 248 -6.06 -16.64 -15.21
C ASP A 248 -4.73 -16.81 -14.44
N TRP A 249 -4.09 -15.71 -14.04
CA TRP A 249 -2.98 -15.76 -13.10
C TRP A 249 -3.49 -16.22 -11.72
N PHE A 250 -4.69 -15.79 -11.30
CA PHE A 250 -5.22 -16.06 -9.96
C PHE A 250 -5.61 -17.53 -9.76
N THR A 251 -5.17 -18.11 -8.64
CA THR A 251 -5.53 -19.48 -8.20
C THR A 251 -6.61 -19.43 -7.13
N GLU A 252 -7.07 -20.61 -6.68
CA GLU A 252 -8.03 -20.73 -5.56
C GLU A 252 -7.54 -20.06 -4.27
N GLN A 253 -6.23 -19.92 -4.06
CA GLN A 253 -5.63 -19.24 -2.89
C GLN A 253 -5.24 -17.79 -3.17
N ALA A 254 -5.62 -17.24 -4.32
CA ALA A 254 -5.42 -15.85 -4.66
C ALA A 254 -6.76 -15.18 -4.98
N ALA A 255 -6.83 -13.88 -4.79
CA ALA A 255 -8.02 -13.10 -5.10
C ALA A 255 -7.63 -11.66 -5.45
N TRP A 256 -8.52 -10.99 -6.16
CA TRP A 256 -8.40 -9.56 -6.41
C TRP A 256 -9.65 -8.80 -6.00
N ALA A 257 -9.49 -7.51 -5.72
CA ALA A 257 -10.58 -6.59 -5.48
C ALA A 257 -10.21 -5.18 -5.97
N GLY A 258 -11.21 -4.37 -6.31
CA GLY A 258 -11.02 -2.94 -6.60
C GLY A 258 -11.08 -2.52 -8.06
N VAL A 259 -11.34 -3.45 -8.98
CA VAL A 259 -11.42 -3.17 -10.43
C VAL A 259 -12.47 -2.10 -10.76
N GLU A 260 -13.55 -2.03 -9.99
CA GLU A 260 -14.66 -1.08 -10.20
C GLU A 260 -14.49 0.25 -9.45
N ASN A 261 -13.42 0.40 -8.66
CA ASN A 261 -13.18 1.62 -7.90
C ASN A 261 -12.91 2.80 -8.85
N PRO A 262 -13.24 4.04 -8.44
CA PRO A 262 -12.76 5.22 -9.17
C PRO A 262 -11.23 5.23 -9.21
N SER A 263 -10.67 5.61 -10.36
CA SER A 263 -9.22 5.80 -10.49
C SER A 263 -8.82 7.09 -9.79
N VAL A 264 -8.00 6.97 -8.77
CA VAL A 264 -7.46 8.11 -8.02
C VAL A 264 -5.95 8.20 -8.20
N PRO A 265 -5.35 9.37 -8.00
CA PRO A 265 -3.90 9.50 -8.05
C PRO A 265 -3.20 8.69 -6.93
N CYS A 266 -1.94 8.34 -7.16
CA CYS A 266 -1.13 7.63 -6.18
C CYS A 266 -0.96 8.41 -4.87
N GLY A 267 -0.80 7.69 -3.76
CA GLY A 267 -0.52 8.26 -2.44
C GLY A 267 -1.63 9.09 -1.80
N THR A 268 -2.85 9.09 -2.34
CA THR A 268 -3.98 9.84 -1.79
C THR A 268 -4.64 9.09 -0.63
N TYR A 269 -5.40 9.82 0.20
CA TYR A 269 -6.21 9.21 1.26
C TYR A 269 -7.29 8.29 0.68
N GLU A 270 -7.87 8.68 -0.45
CA GLU A 270 -8.88 7.93 -1.18
C GLU A 270 -8.31 6.59 -1.68
N SER A 271 -7.06 6.58 -2.20
CA SER A 271 -6.40 5.32 -2.58
C SER A 271 -6.23 4.41 -1.36
N GLY A 272 -5.79 4.96 -0.22
CA GLY A 272 -5.71 4.20 1.03
C GLY A 272 -7.06 3.64 1.48
N ALA A 273 -8.12 4.45 1.44
CA ALA A 273 -9.47 4.03 1.80
C ALA A 273 -10.01 2.93 0.87
N PHE A 274 -9.79 3.04 -0.44
CA PHE A 274 -10.21 2.02 -1.40
C PHE A 274 -9.45 0.71 -1.19
N ASN A 275 -8.14 0.74 -0.96
CA ASN A 275 -7.37 -0.47 -0.65
C ASN A 275 -7.83 -1.12 0.67
N PHE A 276 -8.13 -0.31 1.70
CA PHE A 276 -8.71 -0.80 2.95
C PHE A 276 -10.02 -1.55 2.72
N LEU A 277 -10.95 -0.92 1.98
CA LEU A 277 -12.25 -1.51 1.66
C LEU A 277 -12.12 -2.74 0.77
N ASN A 278 -11.16 -2.77 -0.15
CA ASN A 278 -10.90 -3.93 -1.00
C ASN A 278 -10.46 -5.15 -0.17
N ILE A 279 -9.58 -4.97 0.82
CA ILE A 279 -9.24 -6.06 1.76
C ILE A 279 -10.47 -6.50 2.56
N ALA A 280 -11.29 -5.56 3.03
CA ALA A 280 -12.51 -5.87 3.77
C ALA A 280 -13.55 -6.66 2.95
N ARG A 281 -13.56 -6.51 1.62
CA ARG A 281 -14.37 -7.31 0.68
C ARG A 281 -13.86 -8.74 0.53
N LEU A 282 -12.58 -9.00 0.82
CA LEU A 282 -11.98 -10.32 0.74
C LEU A 282 -12.06 -11.11 2.06
N ARG A 283 -12.69 -10.55 3.10
CA ARG A 283 -12.67 -11.08 4.48
C ARG A 283 -13.15 -12.51 4.66
N ASP A 284 -13.99 -13.02 3.77
CA ASP A 284 -14.53 -14.39 3.85
C ASP A 284 -13.59 -15.43 3.21
N ARG A 285 -12.46 -15.00 2.64
CA ARG A 285 -11.41 -15.87 2.07
C ARG A 285 -10.38 -16.24 3.13
N ALA A 286 -10.74 -17.18 4.00
CA ALA A 286 -9.88 -17.64 5.09
C ALA A 286 -8.65 -18.45 4.62
N ASP A 287 -8.67 -18.93 3.37
CA ASP A 287 -7.61 -19.70 2.71
C ASP A 287 -6.71 -18.85 1.81
N LEU A 288 -6.94 -17.53 1.80
CA LEU A 288 -6.23 -16.61 0.94
C LEU A 288 -4.74 -16.56 1.31
N ARG A 289 -3.89 -16.69 0.32
CA ARG A 289 -2.43 -16.52 0.45
C ARG A 289 -1.92 -15.27 -0.24
N LEU A 290 -2.71 -14.74 -1.18
CA LEU A 290 -2.37 -13.54 -1.94
C LEU A 290 -3.60 -12.69 -2.25
N ALA A 291 -3.53 -11.41 -1.90
CA ALA A 291 -4.52 -10.41 -2.24
C ALA A 291 -3.94 -9.39 -3.23
N ALA A 292 -4.56 -9.27 -4.41
CA ALA A 292 -4.27 -8.20 -5.36
C ALA A 292 -5.31 -7.08 -5.25
N LEU A 293 -4.86 -5.88 -4.91
CA LEU A 293 -5.71 -4.71 -4.77
C LEU A 293 -5.49 -3.85 -6.00
N ILE A 294 -6.49 -3.87 -6.88
CA ILE A 294 -6.44 -3.21 -8.17
C ILE A 294 -6.76 -1.73 -7.97
N GLU A 295 -5.87 -0.88 -8.48
CA GLU A 295 -6.06 0.57 -8.58
C GLU A 295 -6.24 0.92 -10.06
N PRO A 296 -7.48 1.08 -10.55
CA PRO A 296 -7.75 1.37 -11.95
C PRO A 296 -6.97 2.57 -12.46
N ASP A 297 -6.48 2.52 -13.70
CA ASP A 297 -5.55 3.48 -14.31
C ASP A 297 -4.40 3.93 -13.39
N HIS A 298 -3.83 2.99 -12.63
CA HIS A 298 -2.62 3.22 -11.86
C HIS A 298 -1.74 1.96 -11.78
N GLY A 299 -2.25 0.87 -11.20
CA GLY A 299 -1.49 -0.36 -11.01
C GLY A 299 -2.13 -1.33 -10.03
N THR A 300 -1.32 -2.21 -9.47
CA THR A 300 -1.76 -3.27 -8.57
C THR A 300 -0.88 -3.35 -7.34
N ASN A 301 -1.47 -3.27 -6.15
CA ASN A 301 -0.81 -3.67 -4.92
C ASN A 301 -0.99 -5.18 -4.71
N ILE A 302 0.06 -5.90 -4.37
CA ILE A 302 0.02 -7.32 -4.05
C ILE A 302 0.58 -7.55 -2.66
N LEU A 303 -0.29 -8.07 -1.79
CA LEU A 303 0.03 -8.56 -0.45
C LEU A 303 0.01 -10.08 -0.48
N ALA A 304 1.01 -10.73 0.11
CA ALA A 304 1.02 -12.18 0.28
C ALA A 304 1.42 -12.58 1.70
N ASP A 305 1.03 -13.77 2.12
CA ASP A 305 1.38 -14.34 3.44
C ASP A 305 2.88 -14.68 3.57
N ASP A 306 3.55 -14.93 2.44
CA ASP A 306 4.91 -15.42 2.39
C ASP A 306 5.73 -14.79 1.24
N LEU A 307 7.01 -14.55 1.53
CA LEU A 307 7.95 -13.93 0.60
C LEU A 307 8.25 -14.81 -0.60
N ASP A 308 8.58 -16.08 -0.37
CA ASP A 308 9.01 -16.96 -1.44
C ASP A 308 7.81 -17.31 -2.34
N TYR A 309 6.61 -17.47 -1.76
CA TYR A 309 5.35 -17.59 -2.51
C TYR A 309 5.08 -16.38 -3.41
N LEU A 310 5.20 -15.15 -2.89
CA LEU A 310 5.01 -13.94 -3.72
C LEU A 310 5.98 -13.91 -4.90
N LEU A 311 7.26 -14.19 -4.63
CA LEU A 311 8.32 -14.17 -5.64
C LEU A 311 8.06 -15.20 -6.74
N GLU A 312 7.76 -16.45 -6.37
CA GLU A 312 7.44 -17.52 -7.32
C GLU A 312 6.27 -17.11 -8.23
N ARG A 313 5.20 -16.57 -7.64
CA ARG A 313 3.97 -16.21 -8.35
C ARG A 313 4.20 -15.06 -9.33
N LEU A 314 4.93 -14.03 -8.92
CA LEU A 314 5.26 -12.90 -9.79
C LEU A 314 6.24 -13.29 -10.90
N GLN A 315 7.32 -13.99 -10.57
CA GLN A 315 8.31 -14.42 -11.57
C GLN A 315 7.71 -15.35 -12.61
N THR A 316 6.93 -16.35 -12.19
CA THR A 316 6.22 -17.25 -13.10
C THR A 316 5.21 -16.49 -13.95
N GLY A 317 4.42 -15.60 -13.33
CA GLY A 317 3.45 -14.77 -14.04
C GLY A 317 4.10 -13.87 -15.10
N CYS A 318 5.26 -13.27 -14.81
CA CYS A 318 6.02 -12.49 -15.78
C CYS A 318 6.58 -13.34 -16.91
N GLN A 319 7.16 -14.51 -16.61
CA GLN A 319 7.68 -15.43 -17.62
C GLN A 319 6.60 -15.94 -18.57
N GLN A 320 5.38 -16.11 -18.06
CA GLN A 320 4.22 -16.57 -18.84
C GLN A 320 3.45 -15.42 -19.52
N GLY A 321 3.86 -14.16 -19.31
CA GLY A 321 3.17 -12.98 -19.86
C GLY A 321 1.82 -12.67 -19.20
N GLN A 322 1.51 -13.30 -18.08
CA GLN A 322 0.30 -13.07 -17.29
C GLN A 322 0.42 -11.84 -16.37
N VAL A 323 1.65 -11.43 -16.03
CA VAL A 323 1.93 -10.23 -15.24
C VAL A 323 2.94 -9.38 -16.00
N GLU A 324 2.55 -8.18 -16.39
CA GLU A 324 3.42 -7.23 -17.08
C GLU A 324 3.05 -5.78 -16.75
N LEU A 325 3.96 -4.87 -17.07
CA LEU A 325 3.70 -3.44 -16.97
C LEU A 325 2.63 -2.99 -17.97
N GLY A 326 1.91 -1.92 -17.60
CA GLY A 326 0.89 -1.30 -18.43
C GLY A 326 -0.49 -1.93 -18.30
N GLY A 327 -1.46 -1.39 -19.06
CA GLY A 327 -2.88 -1.70 -18.92
C GLY A 327 -3.37 -3.00 -19.58
N LYS A 328 -2.48 -3.80 -20.18
CA LYS A 328 -2.86 -4.88 -21.12
C LYS A 328 -3.79 -5.93 -20.52
N GLN A 329 -3.55 -6.32 -19.27
CA GLN A 329 -4.33 -7.36 -18.61
C GLN A 329 -5.54 -6.83 -17.83
N PHE A 330 -5.70 -5.51 -17.71
CA PHE A 330 -6.76 -4.91 -16.89
C PHE A 330 -8.16 -5.38 -17.31
N SER A 331 -8.42 -5.47 -18.62
CA SER A 331 -9.72 -5.90 -19.14
C SER A 331 -10.07 -7.34 -18.80
N SER A 332 -9.08 -8.19 -18.53
CA SER A 332 -9.35 -9.57 -18.11
C SER A 332 -9.99 -9.63 -16.71
N LEU A 333 -9.75 -8.63 -15.87
CA LEU A 333 -10.25 -8.55 -14.48
C LEU A 333 -11.66 -7.99 -14.36
N LEU A 334 -12.25 -7.51 -15.47
CA LEU A 334 -13.61 -6.97 -15.55
C LEU A 334 -14.69 -8.05 -15.75
N GLN A 335 -14.32 -9.33 -15.72
CA GLN A 335 -15.21 -10.48 -15.90
C GLN A 335 -15.98 -10.81 -14.62
#